data_AF-A0A8D9G077-F1
#
_entry.id   AF-A0A8D9G077-F1
#
_cell.length_a   1.000
_cell.length_b   1.000
_cell.length_c   1.000
_cell.angle_alpha   90.00
_cell.angle_beta   90.00
_cell.angle_gamma   90.00
#
_symmetry.space_group_name_H-M   'P 1'
#
loop_
_entity.id
_entity.type
_entity.pdbx_description
1 polymer ?
#
loop_
_entity_poly.entity_id
_entity_poly.type
_entity_poly.pdbx_seq_one_letter_code
_entity_poly.pdbx_strand_id
1 'polypeptide(L)'
;MSKELLEANVFIYLPSKDVTGLIQHNEAILMDVFDYDTKITTTHIIRKDGDKDFKFHGWNTVLQGKHFRTGDTIVFWWDVFHLRLNFKQFMFSFV
;
A
#
# COMPACT_ATOMS: atom_id res chain seq x y z
N MET A 1 8.84 -0.25 -21.26
CA MET A 1 8.59 0.29 -19.90
C MET A 1 8.89 -0.83 -18.94
N SER A 2 9.94 -0.72 -18.12
CA SER A 2 10.22 -1.75 -17.12
C SER A 2 9.07 -1.79 -16.12
N LYS A 3 8.83 -2.99 -15.59
CA LYS A 3 7.77 -3.29 -14.59
C LYS A 3 7.88 -2.43 -13.32
N GLU A 4 9.01 -1.76 -13.15
CA GLU A 4 9.43 -0.92 -12.02
C GLU A 4 8.69 0.44 -11.93
N LEU A 5 7.87 0.81 -12.93
CA LEU A 5 7.10 2.07 -12.93
C LEU A 5 5.59 1.89 -12.83
N LEU A 6 5.13 0.64 -12.62
CA LEU A 6 3.73 0.34 -12.29
C LEU A 6 3.55 -0.10 -10.83
N GLU A 7 4.56 0.14 -10.00
CA GLU A 7 4.41 0.08 -8.55
C GLU A 7 3.63 1.33 -8.13
N ALA A 8 2.50 1.08 -7.47
CA ALA A 8 1.45 2.05 -7.22
C ALA A 8 1.96 3.45 -6.80
N ASN A 9 1.23 4.49 -7.21
CA ASN A 9 1.32 5.90 -6.80
C ASN A 9 1.32 6.14 -5.26
N VAL A 10 1.40 5.09 -4.45
CA VAL A 10 1.57 5.09 -3.00
C VAL A 10 2.82 5.87 -2.60
N PHE A 11 3.96 5.71 -3.27
CA PHE A 11 5.21 6.35 -2.83
C PHE A 11 5.34 7.83 -3.19
N ILE A 12 4.49 8.37 -4.07
CA ILE A 12 4.65 9.73 -4.64
C ILE A 12 4.56 10.83 -3.57
N TYR A 13 3.77 10.59 -2.52
CA TYR A 13 3.54 11.58 -1.46
C TYR A 13 4.25 11.25 -0.15
N LEU A 14 5.09 10.21 -0.12
CA LEU A 14 5.95 9.98 1.03
C LEU A 14 7.12 10.97 1.03
N PRO A 15 7.65 11.36 2.21
CA PRO A 15 8.82 12.22 2.28
C PRO A 15 10.00 11.63 1.50
N SER A 16 10.68 12.44 0.69
CA SER A 16 11.78 11.97 -0.16
C SER A 16 12.89 11.26 0.61
N LYS A 17 13.13 11.68 1.86
CA LYS A 17 14.11 11.04 2.75
C LYS A 17 13.73 9.58 3.06
N ASP A 18 12.45 9.32 3.29
CA ASP A 18 11.95 8.00 3.68
C ASP A 18 11.99 7.07 2.47
N VAL A 19 11.58 7.58 1.30
CA VAL A 19 11.69 6.85 0.02
C VAL A 19 13.15 6.54 -0.30
N THR A 20 14.06 7.50 -0.11
CA THR A 20 15.50 7.30 -0.34
C THR A 20 16.07 6.26 0.60
N GLY A 21 15.77 6.35 1.90
CA GLY A 21 16.21 5.37 2.91
C GLY A 21 15.69 3.97 2.61
N LEU A 22 14.41 3.85 2.24
CA LEU A 22 13.80 2.59 1.83
C LEU A 22 14.48 2.00 0.57
N ILE A 23 14.77 2.83 -0.44
CA ILE A 23 15.39 2.38 -1.69
C ILE A 23 16.88 2.03 -1.50
N GLN A 24 17.64 2.89 -0.83
CA GLN A 24 19.11 2.76 -0.79
C GLN A 24 19.60 1.88 0.35
N HIS A 25 18.87 1.87 1.47
CA HIS A 25 19.32 1.25 2.72
C HIS A 25 18.34 0.20 3.25
N ASN A 26 17.25 -0.07 2.52
CA ASN A 26 16.15 -0.92 2.98
C ASN A 26 15.61 -0.50 4.35
N GLU A 27 15.58 0.81 4.61
CA GLU A 27 15.01 1.34 5.83
C GLU A 27 13.50 1.12 5.87
N ALA A 28 13.02 0.72 7.04
CA ALA A 28 11.62 0.44 7.26
C ALA A 28 10.81 1.74 7.27
N ILE A 29 9.75 1.81 6.48
CA ILE A 29 8.74 2.86 6.62
C ILE A 29 7.56 2.29 7.38
N LEU A 30 7.16 2.95 8.48
CA LEU A 30 5.87 2.73 9.09
C LEU A 30 4.84 3.58 8.34
N MET A 31 3.77 2.95 7.87
CA MET A 31 2.72 3.64 7.15
C MET A 31 1.35 3.22 7.64
N ASP A 32 0.56 4.24 7.97
CA ASP A 32 -0.85 4.08 8.27
C ASP A 32 -1.65 3.98 6.97
N VAL A 33 -2.50 2.96 6.91
CA VAL A 33 -3.38 2.69 5.78
C VAL A 33 -4.81 2.64 6.29
N PHE A 34 -5.67 3.46 5.72
CA PHE A 34 -7.06 3.62 6.14
C PHE A 34 -8.01 2.80 5.27
N ASP A 35 -8.71 1.86 5.88
CA ASP A 35 -9.79 1.12 5.23
C ASP A 35 -11.01 2.00 5.06
N TYR A 36 -11.32 2.37 3.82
CA TYR A 36 -12.42 3.26 3.55
C TYR A 36 -13.78 2.65 3.87
N ASP A 37 -13.92 1.32 3.80
CA ASP A 37 -15.20 0.65 4.03
C ASP A 37 -15.47 0.50 5.53
N THR A 38 -14.48 0.06 6.30
CA THR A 38 -14.64 -0.21 7.74
C THR A 38 -14.31 0.98 8.63
N LYS A 39 -13.68 2.03 8.08
CA LYS A 39 -13.19 3.21 8.81
C LYS A 39 -12.11 2.89 9.86
N ILE A 40 -11.41 1.78 9.70
CA ILE A 40 -10.30 1.36 10.57
C ILE A 40 -8.97 1.75 9.92
N THR A 41 -8.06 2.31 10.72
CA THR A 41 -6.66 2.52 10.31
C THR A 41 -5.79 1.37 10.81
N THR A 42 -4.95 0.82 9.93
CA THR A 42 -3.93 -0.16 10.29
C THR A 42 -2.55 0.35 9.92
N THR A 43 -1.59 0.18 10.84
CA THR A 43 -0.19 0.52 10.59
C THR A 43 0.54 -0.69 10.01
N HIS A 44 1.23 -0.49 8.89
CA HIS A 44 2.03 -1.49 8.21
C HIS A 44 3.47 -1.07 8.09
N ILE A 45 4.37 -2.06 8.02
CA ILE A 45 5.78 -1.83 7.72
C ILE A 45 5.99 -2.05 6.24
N ILE A 46 6.49 -1.04 5.52
CA ILE A 46 7.04 -1.22 4.18
C ILE A 46 8.53 -1.46 4.27
N ARG A 47 8.98 -2.55 3.64
CA ARG A 47 10.39 -2.88 3.41
C ARG A 47 10.53 -3.56 2.05
N LYS A 48 11.76 -3.61 1.54
CA LYS A 48 12.11 -4.47 0.41
C LYS A 48 12.12 -5.93 0.83
N ASP A 49 11.59 -6.78 -0.04
CA ASP A 49 11.77 -8.22 0.02
C ASP A 49 12.86 -8.65 -0.96
N GLY A 50 14.09 -8.71 -0.45
CA GLY A 50 15.29 -8.89 -1.28
C GLY A 50 15.54 -7.69 -2.20
N ASP A 51 16.02 -7.95 -3.41
CA ASP A 51 16.43 -6.91 -4.36
C ASP A 51 15.31 -6.45 -5.32
N LYS A 52 14.07 -6.92 -5.14
CA LYS A 52 13.02 -6.77 -6.15
C LYS A 52 11.87 -5.89 -5.68
N ASP A 53 11.00 -6.45 -4.86
CA ASP A 53 9.66 -5.88 -4.63
C ASP A 53 9.56 -5.26 -3.22
N PHE A 54 8.73 -4.24 -3.07
CA PHE A 54 8.32 -3.73 -1.76
C PHE A 54 7.11 -4.50 -1.23
N LYS A 55 7.09 -4.78 0.08
CA LYS A 55 5.97 -5.47 0.74
C LYS A 55 5.43 -4.68 1.92
N PHE A 56 4.10 -4.68 2.05
CA PHE A 56 3.39 -4.31 3.28
C PHE A 56 3.43 -5.50 4.24
N HIS A 57 4.38 -5.51 5.17
CA HIS A 57 4.41 -6.50 6.23
C HIS A 57 3.22 -6.32 7.17
N GLY A 58 2.60 -7.44 7.57
CA GLY A 58 1.35 -7.44 8.34
C GLY A 58 0.07 -7.30 7.51
N TRP A 59 0.17 -7.08 6.19
CA TRP A 59 -1.01 -6.95 5.33
C TRP A 59 -1.88 -8.21 5.30
N ASN A 60 -1.30 -9.39 5.52
CA ASN A 60 -2.04 -10.65 5.58
C ASN A 60 -3.19 -10.64 6.60
N THR A 61 -3.05 -9.92 7.72
CA THR A 61 -4.13 -9.80 8.72
C THR A 61 -5.33 -9.05 8.15
N VAL A 62 -5.09 -7.99 7.36
CA VAL A 62 -6.14 -7.25 6.66
C VAL A 62 -6.79 -8.14 5.60
N LEU A 63 -5.99 -8.89 4.83
CA LEU A 63 -6.48 -9.82 3.81
C LEU A 63 -7.43 -10.87 4.40
N GLN A 64 -7.01 -11.50 5.51
CA GLN A 64 -7.80 -12.52 6.20
C GLN A 64 -9.05 -11.93 6.83
N GLY A 65 -8.94 -10.79 7.52
CA GLY A 65 -10.06 -10.14 8.21
C GLY A 65 -11.17 -9.67 7.27
N LYS A 66 -10.84 -9.33 6.03
CA LYS A 66 -11.81 -8.92 4.99
C LYS A 66 -12.16 -10.04 4.00
N HIS A 67 -11.68 -11.26 4.23
CA HIS A 67 -11.91 -12.42 3.36
C HIS A 67 -11.56 -12.21 1.89
N PHE A 68 -10.51 -11.41 1.64
CA PHE A 68 -9.98 -11.21 0.28
C PHE A 68 -9.50 -12.53 -0.32
N ARG A 69 -9.72 -12.70 -1.62
CA ARG A 69 -9.35 -13.89 -2.39
C ARG A 69 -8.48 -13.53 -3.58
N THR A 70 -7.75 -14.52 -4.10
CA THR A 70 -7.03 -14.37 -5.36
C THR A 70 -8.00 -13.94 -6.47
N GLY A 71 -7.68 -12.86 -7.16
CA GLY A 71 -8.53 -12.24 -8.19
C GLY A 71 -9.27 -10.99 -7.72
N ASP A 72 -9.38 -10.76 -6.41
CA ASP A 72 -9.93 -9.50 -5.90
C ASP A 72 -9.00 -8.34 -6.22
N THR A 73 -9.60 -7.19 -6.56
CA THR A 73 -8.87 -5.95 -6.81
C THR A 73 -8.94 -5.05 -5.57
N ILE A 74 -7.79 -4.55 -5.12
CA ILE A 74 -7.68 -3.55 -4.06
C ILE A 74 -7.16 -2.27 -4.68
N VAL A 75 -7.84 -1.16 -4.43
CA VAL A 75 -7.44 0.16 -4.92
C VAL A 75 -6.92 0.97 -3.74
N PHE A 76 -5.80 1.66 -3.96
CA PHE A 76 -5.18 2.58 -3.02
C PHE A 76 -5.22 4.01 -3.55
N TRP A 77 -5.47 4.98 -2.69
CA TRP A 77 -5.39 6.40 -3.04
C TRP A 77 -5.06 7.25 -1.84
N TRP A 78 -4.30 8.32 -2.07
CA TRP A 78 -4.09 9.36 -1.07
C TRP A 78 -5.33 10.24 -0.95
N ASP A 79 -5.63 10.72 0.25
CA ASP A 79 -6.65 11.75 0.43
C ASP A 79 -6.24 13.08 -0.24
N VAL A 80 -7.14 14.05 -0.27
CA VAL A 80 -6.94 15.32 -0.98
C VAL A 80 -5.77 16.15 -0.44
N PHE A 81 -5.36 15.90 0.80
CA PHE A 81 -4.23 16.56 1.46
C PHE A 81 -2.94 15.74 1.39
N HIS A 82 -3.00 14.54 0.83
CA HIS A 82 -1.91 13.57 0.77
C HIS A 82 -1.32 13.21 2.13
N LEU A 83 -2.15 13.22 3.17
CA LEU A 83 -1.76 12.89 4.54
C LEU A 83 -2.09 11.44 4.90
N ARG A 84 -3.06 10.84 4.21
CA ARG A 84 -3.55 9.49 4.53
C ARG A 84 -3.68 8.64 3.28
N LEU A 85 -3.03 7.48 3.28
CA LEU A 85 -3.27 6.46 2.28
C LEU A 85 -4.54 5.70 2.63
N ASN A 86 -5.49 5.67 1.71
CA ASN A 86 -6.74 4.93 1.84
C ASN A 86 -6.69 3.69 0.96
N PHE A 87 -7.48 2.67 1.32
CA PHE A 87 -7.76 1.54 0.44
C PHE A 87 -9.22 1.10 0.52
N LYS A 88 -9.66 0.39 -0.53
CA LYS A 88 -10.93 -0.35 -0.53
C LYS A 88 -10.88 -1.51 -1.53
N GLN A 89 -11.78 -2.48 -1.36
CA GLN A 89 -12.03 -3.47 -2.40
C GLN A 89 -12.72 -2.80 -3.59
N PHE A 90 -12.23 -3.04 -4.79
CA PHE A 90 -12.91 -2.63 -6.01
C PHE A 90 -13.75 -3.79 -6.54
N MET A 91 -15.07 -3.57 -6.59
CA MET A 91 -16.00 -4.50 -7.22
C MET A 91 -16.40 -3.93 -8.58
N PHE A 92 -16.07 -4.64 -9.67
CA PHE A 92 -16.67 -4.37 -10.96
C PHE A 92 -18.14 -4.84 -10.90
N SER A 93 -19.10 -3.91 -10.98
CA SER A 93 -20.45 -4.28 -11.41
C SER A 93 -20.51 -4.10 -12.93
N PHE A 94 -20.62 -5.21 -13.67
CA PHE A 94 -21.13 -5.13 -15.03
C PHE A 94 -22.60 -4.73 -14.93
N VAL A 95 -22.92 -3.51 -15.35
CA VAL A 95 -24.28 -3.06 -15.61
C VAL A 95 -24.61 -3.40 -17.06
#